data_AF-A0A357Z8E1-F1
#
_entry.id   AF-A0A357Z8E1-F1
#
_cell.length_a   1.000
_cell.length_b   1.000
_cell.length_c   1.000
_cell.angle_alpha   90.00
_cell.angle_beta   90.00
_cell.angle_gamma   90.00
#
_symmetry.space_group_name_H-M   'P 1'
#
loop_
_entity.id
_entity.type
_entity.pdbx_description
1 polymer ?
#
loop_
_entity_poly.entity_id
_entity_poly.type
_entity_poly.pdbx_seq_one_letter_code
_entity_poly.pdbx_strand_id
1 'polypeptide(L)'
;MSYTPDLAAAYHYTTQIDSTGRNYRFSKYDGGIGGGYSEGTFGGMGFGVDNLLEMKLKDKKDTTEGAFKKVKLIEGFGFNSSYNFLADSFALGNFNIYMRTTLFENLNITSNLTMDPYQTDQQGFRVNKLDIDPTKLKFGNITSGGLSFSTSFKSKSADGKESKQKDIPIDPFMTPDEQQRQLQYAKSNPAEFTDFNIPWTLTLSYSFQFSRYMKPDYSGFQINTYSSLNFNGDFSITPKWKLGGTGYIDVAKRSIQQLSMFITREMHCWQLAINVTPIGLYKSFSITVNPKSGILRDLKINRSRTFSSSSY
;
A
#
# COMPACT_ATOMS: atom_id res chain seq x y z
N MET A 1 -23.72 14.67 10.40
CA MET A 1 -24.24 13.98 11.59
C MET A 1 -24.70 12.61 11.18
N SER A 2 -24.44 11.59 11.98
CA SER A 2 -24.91 10.22 11.75
C SER A 2 -25.32 9.58 13.07
N TYR A 3 -26.26 8.63 12.99
CA TYR A 3 -26.72 7.84 14.12
C TYR A 3 -26.71 6.35 13.76
N THR A 4 -26.19 5.52 14.66
CA THR A 4 -26.17 4.07 14.57
C THR A 4 -26.55 3.50 15.94
N PRO A 5 -27.66 2.74 16.06
CA PRO A 5 -28.06 2.11 17.31
C PRO A 5 -27.19 0.88 17.62
N ASP A 6 -27.09 0.52 18.90
CA ASP A 6 -26.41 -0.70 19.33
C ASP A 6 -27.33 -1.92 19.25
N LEU A 7 -27.14 -2.75 18.22
CA LEU A 7 -27.88 -3.99 18.05
C LEU A 7 -27.23 -5.20 18.74
N ALA A 8 -26.00 -5.04 19.26
CA ALA A 8 -25.19 -6.12 19.80
C ALA A 8 -25.02 -6.06 21.33
N ALA A 9 -25.56 -5.04 22.00
CA ALA A 9 -25.46 -4.83 23.45
C ALA A 9 -25.81 -6.08 24.29
N ALA A 10 -26.86 -6.83 23.90
CA ALA A 10 -27.30 -8.02 24.62
C ALA A 10 -26.29 -9.19 24.59
N TYR A 11 -25.35 -9.15 23.64
CA TYR A 11 -24.30 -10.15 23.46
C TYR A 11 -23.00 -9.78 24.18
N HIS A 12 -22.99 -8.71 24.98
CA HIS A 12 -21.84 -8.29 25.76
C HIS A 12 -22.15 -8.37 27.25
N TYR A 13 -21.11 -8.63 28.05
CA TYR A 13 -21.20 -8.63 29.51
C TYR A 13 -19.98 -7.92 30.11
N THR A 14 -20.18 -7.34 31.29
CA THR A 14 -19.15 -6.61 32.00
C THR A 14 -18.67 -7.44 33.19
N THR A 15 -17.37 -7.61 33.33
CA THR A 15 -16.77 -8.28 34.50
C THR A 15 -15.63 -7.44 35.05
N GLN A 16 -15.44 -7.53 36.37
CA GLN A 16 -14.28 -6.95 37.02
C GLN A 16 -13.03 -7.75 36.65
N ILE A 17 -11.98 -7.06 36.18
CA ILE A 17 -10.73 -7.68 35.70
C ILE A 17 -9.57 -7.52 36.67
N ASP A 18 -9.70 -6.69 37.71
CA ASP A 18 -8.64 -6.51 38.71
C ASP A 18 -9.17 -6.21 40.12
N SER A 19 -8.27 -6.26 41.11
CA SER A 19 -8.56 -5.93 42.51
C SER A 19 -8.83 -4.44 42.76
N THR A 20 -8.62 -3.57 41.76
CA THR A 20 -8.83 -2.12 41.87
C THR A 20 -10.26 -1.69 41.53
N GLY A 21 -11.12 -2.65 41.13
CA GLY A 21 -12.51 -2.37 40.77
C GLY A 21 -12.73 -2.12 39.29
N ARG A 22 -11.74 -2.37 38.42
CA ARG A 22 -11.87 -2.08 37.00
C ARG A 22 -12.75 -3.11 36.32
N ASN A 23 -13.72 -2.61 35.59
CA ASN A 23 -14.64 -3.40 34.80
C ASN A 23 -14.22 -3.37 33.34
N TYR A 24 -14.21 -4.53 32.68
CA TYR A 24 -13.99 -4.68 31.26
C TYR A 24 -15.18 -5.37 30.62
N ARG A 25 -15.43 -5.03 29.36
CA ARG A 25 -16.60 -5.50 28.62
C ARG A 25 -16.16 -6.50 27.56
N PHE A 26 -16.76 -7.69 27.60
CA PHE A 26 -16.41 -8.82 26.76
C PHE A 26 -17.60 -9.23 25.90
N SER A 27 -17.30 -9.73 24.69
CA SER A 27 -18.31 -10.36 23.86
C SER A 27 -18.54 -11.80 24.31
N LYS A 28 -19.80 -12.27 24.32
CA LYS A 28 -20.13 -13.68 24.55
C LYS A 28 -19.59 -14.61 23.45
N TYR A 29 -19.20 -14.05 22.31
CA TYR A 29 -18.66 -14.78 21.16
C TYR A 29 -17.13 -14.64 21.03
N ASP A 30 -16.48 -14.05 22.03
CA ASP A 30 -15.02 -13.92 22.03
C ASP A 30 -14.36 -15.32 22.00
N GLY A 31 -13.37 -15.51 21.12
CA GLY A 31 -12.74 -16.81 20.86
C GLY A 31 -13.45 -17.75 19.86
N GLY A 32 -14.60 -17.37 19.29
CA GLY A 32 -15.26 -18.10 18.20
C GLY A 32 -14.68 -17.83 16.80
N ILE A 33 -14.92 -18.73 15.83
CA ILE A 33 -14.40 -18.64 14.45
C ILE A 33 -14.84 -17.35 13.72
N GLY A 34 -15.99 -16.78 14.09
CA GLY A 34 -16.56 -15.58 13.45
C GLY A 34 -16.26 -14.24 14.12
N GLY A 35 -15.63 -14.24 15.31
CA GLY A 35 -15.55 -13.03 16.14
C GLY A 35 -16.91 -12.56 16.68
N GLY A 36 -16.89 -11.63 17.64
CA GLY A 36 -18.10 -10.99 18.15
C GLY A 36 -18.58 -9.84 17.25
N TYR A 37 -19.90 -9.60 17.23
CA TYR A 37 -20.46 -8.38 16.64
C TYR A 37 -19.99 -7.16 17.43
N SER A 38 -19.63 -6.07 16.74
CA SER A 38 -19.28 -4.81 17.40
C SER A 38 -20.49 -4.20 18.09
N GLU A 39 -20.36 -3.87 19.37
CA GLU A 39 -21.33 -3.05 20.12
C GLU A 39 -21.00 -1.55 20.05
N GLY A 40 -21.91 -0.73 20.55
CA GLY A 40 -21.77 0.72 20.65
C GLY A 40 -22.88 1.48 19.94
N THR A 41 -23.42 2.48 20.64
CA THR A 41 -24.31 3.47 20.02
C THR A 41 -23.48 4.66 19.57
N PHE A 42 -23.64 5.07 18.31
CA PHE A 42 -23.04 6.29 17.78
C PHE A 42 -24.14 7.30 17.47
N GLY A 43 -24.02 8.50 18.01
CA GLY A 43 -24.83 9.65 17.59
C GLY A 43 -23.94 10.87 17.63
N GLY A 44 -23.35 11.23 16.49
CA GLY A 44 -22.20 12.12 16.50
C GLY A 44 -21.97 12.93 15.24
N MET A 45 -21.00 13.82 15.35
CA MET A 45 -20.53 14.68 14.27
C MET A 45 -19.06 14.37 13.94
N GLY A 46 -18.79 14.02 12.69
CA GLY A 46 -17.44 14.00 12.15
C GLY A 46 -16.97 15.41 11.82
N PHE A 47 -15.70 15.70 12.07
CA PHE A 47 -15.07 16.97 11.72
C PHE A 47 -13.65 16.75 11.23
N GLY A 48 -13.13 17.67 10.45
CA GLY A 48 -11.78 17.57 9.92
C GLY A 48 -11.36 18.84 9.19
N VAL A 49 -10.06 18.96 8.98
CA VAL A 49 -9.44 20.03 8.21
C VAL A 49 -8.58 19.38 7.14
N ASP A 50 -8.76 19.79 5.89
CA ASP A 50 -7.92 19.41 4.76
C ASP A 50 -7.27 20.68 4.20
N ASN A 51 -5.96 20.61 4.01
CA ASN A 51 -5.16 21.71 3.49
C ASN A 51 -4.30 21.23 2.32
N LEU A 52 -3.98 22.14 1.42
CA LEU A 52 -2.98 21.96 0.39
C LEU A 52 -1.95 23.10 0.48
N LEU A 53 -0.71 22.83 0.09
CA LEU A 53 0.37 23.82 0.10
C LEU A 53 0.99 23.93 -1.29
N GLU A 54 0.89 25.12 -1.88
CA GLU A 54 1.45 25.44 -3.20
C GLU A 54 2.45 26.59 -3.10
N MET A 55 3.51 26.53 -3.91
CA MET A 55 4.52 27.57 -4.02
C MET A 55 4.58 28.08 -5.47
N LYS A 56 4.76 29.39 -5.65
CA LYS A 56 5.06 30.00 -6.94
C LYS A 56 6.58 30.20 -7.05
N LEU A 57 7.20 29.56 -8.02
CA LEU A 57 8.61 29.71 -8.35
C LEU A 57 8.76 30.54 -9.62
N LYS A 58 9.74 31.44 -9.68
CA LYS A 58 10.07 32.15 -10.92
C LYS A 58 10.60 31.13 -11.93
N ASP A 59 10.04 31.12 -13.14
CA ASP A 59 10.51 30.24 -14.19
C ASP A 59 11.90 30.73 -14.66
N LYS A 60 12.89 29.84 -14.64
CA LYS A 60 14.25 30.15 -15.12
C LYS A 60 14.40 29.95 -16.63
N LYS A 61 13.42 29.33 -17.29
CA LYS A 61 13.44 29.05 -18.74
C LYS A 61 12.68 30.07 -19.57
N ASP A 62 11.86 30.91 -18.94
CA ASP A 62 11.08 31.95 -19.62
C ASP A 62 11.65 33.32 -19.23
N THR A 63 12.23 34.03 -20.21
CA THR A 63 12.82 35.36 -20.04
C THR A 63 11.78 36.47 -19.98
N THR A 64 10.49 36.14 -20.03
CA THR A 64 9.40 37.11 -19.90
C THR A 64 9.24 37.53 -18.43
N GLU A 65 9.25 38.83 -18.16
CA GLU A 65 8.95 39.40 -16.84
C GLU A 65 7.59 38.88 -16.33
N GLY A 66 7.61 38.00 -15.34
CA GLY A 66 6.40 37.53 -14.64
C GLY A 66 6.00 36.06 -14.83
N ALA A 67 6.76 35.24 -15.55
CA ALA A 67 6.49 33.81 -15.64
C ALA A 67 6.76 33.11 -14.29
N PHE A 68 5.69 32.76 -13.55
CA PHE A 68 5.76 31.97 -12.33
C PHE A 68 5.23 30.55 -12.57
N LYS A 69 6.05 29.54 -12.30
CA LYS A 69 5.64 28.12 -12.24
C LYS A 69 5.04 27.82 -10.86
N LYS A 70 3.77 27.39 -10.82
CA LYS A 70 3.16 26.84 -9.60
C LYS A 70 3.67 25.42 -9.37
N VAL A 71 4.12 25.12 -8.16
CA VAL A 71 4.57 23.79 -7.73
C VAL A 71 3.82 23.41 -6.46
N LYS A 72 3.14 22.26 -6.50
CA LYS A 72 2.48 21.69 -5.31
C LYS A 72 3.56 21.08 -4.42
N LEU A 73 3.67 21.56 -3.19
CA LEU A 73 4.59 21.00 -2.19
C LEU A 73 3.91 19.92 -1.36
N ILE A 74 2.63 20.14 -1.03
CA ILE A 74 1.79 19.17 -0.33
C ILE A 74 0.41 19.18 -0.99
N GLU A 75 -0.02 18.02 -1.48
CA GLU A 75 -1.28 17.88 -2.22
C GLU A 75 -2.49 17.68 -1.29
N GLY A 76 -2.23 17.26 -0.06
CA GLY A 76 -3.25 17.16 0.98
C GLY A 76 -2.58 16.88 2.31
N PHE A 77 -2.82 17.71 3.32
CA PHE A 77 -2.51 17.38 4.71
C PHE A 77 -3.63 17.85 5.60
N GLY A 78 -3.90 17.07 6.63
CA GLY A 78 -5.08 17.31 7.42
C GLY A 78 -5.26 16.33 8.54
N PHE A 79 -6.38 16.46 9.21
CA PHE A 79 -6.85 15.48 10.16
C PHE A 79 -8.36 15.33 10.05
N ASN A 80 -8.84 14.15 10.42
CA ASN A 80 -10.25 13.92 10.70
C ASN A 80 -10.42 13.29 12.08
N SER A 81 -11.54 13.59 12.72
CA SER A 81 -11.97 13.01 13.98
C SER A 81 -13.50 13.07 14.05
N SER A 82 -14.07 12.61 15.16
CA SER A 82 -15.50 12.65 15.39
C SER A 82 -15.79 12.89 16.86
N TYR A 83 -16.99 13.39 17.16
CA TYR A 83 -17.49 13.53 18.52
C TYR A 83 -18.82 12.81 18.64
N ASN A 84 -18.90 11.81 19.52
CA ASN A 84 -20.11 11.04 19.81
C ASN A 84 -20.84 11.65 21.01
N PHE A 85 -22.00 12.26 20.75
CA PHE A 85 -22.82 12.91 21.77
C PHE A 85 -23.53 11.92 22.70
N LEU A 86 -23.62 10.65 22.30
CA LEU A 86 -24.31 9.59 23.05
C LEU A 86 -23.37 8.74 23.91
N ALA A 87 -22.07 9.05 23.93
CA ALA A 87 -21.10 8.27 24.69
C ALA A 87 -20.96 8.80 26.14
N ASP A 88 -21.12 7.91 27.12
CA ASP A 88 -20.91 8.23 28.54
C ASP A 88 -19.44 8.55 28.87
N SER A 89 -18.51 8.01 28.09
CA SER A 89 -17.08 8.26 28.21
C SER A 89 -16.43 8.21 26.83
N PHE A 90 -15.27 8.87 26.70
CA PHE A 90 -14.52 8.87 25.46
C PHE A 90 -15.25 9.42 24.22
N ALA A 91 -16.08 10.45 24.40
CA ALA A 91 -16.92 11.04 23.34
C ALA A 91 -16.12 11.54 22.12
N LEU A 92 -14.95 12.16 22.34
CA LEU A 92 -14.05 12.55 21.25
C LEU A 92 -13.34 11.30 20.68
N GLY A 93 -13.44 11.08 19.38
CA GLY A 93 -12.77 10.00 18.67
C GLY A 93 -11.29 10.29 18.39
N ASN A 94 -10.59 9.29 17.87
CA ASN A 94 -9.20 9.42 17.50
C ASN A 94 -9.02 10.42 16.35
N PHE A 95 -7.87 11.09 16.33
CA PHE A 95 -7.46 11.95 15.23
C PHE A 95 -6.69 11.12 14.21
N ASN A 96 -7.23 10.99 13.00
CA ASN A 96 -6.50 10.43 11.87
C ASN A 96 -5.85 11.58 11.12
N ILE A 97 -4.54 11.73 11.30
CA ILE A 97 -3.73 12.75 10.65
C ILE A 97 -3.17 12.12 9.38
N TYR A 98 -3.22 12.83 8.27
CA TYR A 98 -2.70 12.34 7.00
C TYR A 98 -1.92 13.42 6.26
N MET A 99 -1.01 12.97 5.40
CA MET A 99 -0.28 13.81 4.46
C MET A 99 -0.07 13.03 3.16
N ARG A 100 -0.29 13.68 2.03
CA ARG A 100 0.04 13.18 0.70
C ARG A 100 0.73 14.26 -0.12
N THR A 101 1.75 13.87 -0.85
CA THR A 101 2.42 14.75 -1.81
C THR A 101 3.07 13.96 -2.93
N THR A 102 3.20 14.59 -4.09
CA THR A 102 3.97 14.07 -5.22
C THR A 102 5.09 15.05 -5.53
N LEU A 103 6.32 14.68 -5.19
CA LEU A 103 7.51 15.48 -5.43
C LEU A 103 8.14 15.07 -6.77
N PHE A 104 8.71 16.06 -7.48
CA PHE A 104 9.43 15.84 -8.75
C PHE A 104 8.64 15.07 -9.83
N GLU A 105 7.30 15.12 -9.77
CA GLU A 105 6.37 14.44 -10.68
C GLU A 105 6.43 12.90 -10.67
N ASN A 106 7.30 12.30 -9.85
CA ASN A 106 7.51 10.85 -9.82
C ASN A 106 7.66 10.24 -8.42
N LEU A 107 7.87 11.04 -7.37
CA LEU A 107 8.01 10.55 -6.00
C LEU A 107 6.73 10.82 -5.22
N ASN A 108 5.86 9.82 -5.13
CA ASN A 108 4.68 9.88 -4.30
C ASN A 108 5.04 9.54 -2.85
N ILE A 109 4.57 10.35 -1.92
CA ILE A 109 4.77 10.20 -0.48
C ILE A 109 3.41 10.28 0.19
N THR A 110 3.06 9.25 0.97
CA THR A 110 1.85 9.25 1.79
C THR A 110 2.19 8.88 3.21
N SER A 111 1.66 9.65 4.16
CA SER A 111 1.79 9.41 5.59
C SER A 111 0.41 9.39 6.24
N ASN A 112 0.24 8.52 7.22
CA ASN A 112 -0.94 8.48 8.09
C ASN A 112 -0.49 8.26 9.53
N LEU A 113 -1.17 8.89 10.47
CA LEU A 113 -0.98 8.70 11.90
C LEU A 113 -2.36 8.64 12.56
N THR A 114 -2.55 7.70 13.48
CA THR A 114 -3.71 7.67 14.36
C THR A 114 -3.28 8.11 15.75
N MET A 115 -4.01 9.05 16.31
CA MET A 115 -3.72 9.64 17.61
C MET A 115 -4.94 9.54 18.52
N ASP A 116 -4.76 8.96 19.70
CA ASP A 116 -5.76 8.91 20.75
C ASP A 116 -5.62 10.15 21.65
N PRO A 117 -6.65 11.00 21.75
CA PRO A 117 -6.54 12.25 22.49
C PRO A 117 -6.61 12.10 24.01
N TYR A 118 -6.69 10.88 24.55
CA TYR A 118 -6.84 10.66 25.98
C TYR A 118 -5.55 10.15 26.63
N GLN A 119 -5.47 10.35 27.94
CA GLN A 119 -4.39 9.86 28.78
C GLN A 119 -4.46 8.34 28.92
N THR A 120 -3.31 7.73 29.17
CA THR A 120 -3.20 6.33 29.55
C THR A 120 -2.58 6.24 30.95
N ASP A 121 -3.08 5.34 31.79
CA ASP A 121 -2.46 5.06 33.09
C ASP A 121 -1.14 4.27 32.95
N GLN A 122 -0.53 3.91 34.08
CA GLN A 122 0.74 3.15 34.11
C GLN A 122 0.59 1.76 33.50
N GLN A 123 -0.61 1.19 33.57
CA GLN A 123 -0.95 -0.12 33.03
C GLN A 123 -1.31 -0.08 31.54
N GLY A 124 -1.49 1.11 30.96
CA GLY A 124 -1.82 1.33 29.56
C GLY A 124 -3.31 1.48 29.26
N PHE A 125 -4.17 1.50 30.28
CA PHE A 125 -5.60 1.72 30.11
C PHE A 125 -5.89 3.20 29.87
N ARG A 126 -6.85 3.45 28.98
CA ARG A 126 -7.33 4.79 28.68
C ARG A 126 -8.04 5.38 29.89
N VAL A 127 -7.68 6.60 30.25
CA VAL A 127 -8.33 7.40 31.29
C VAL A 127 -9.20 8.45 30.60
N ASN A 128 -10.44 8.66 31.05
CA ASN A 128 -11.38 9.63 30.46
C ASN A 128 -10.98 11.09 30.77
N LYS A 129 -9.76 11.46 30.36
CA LYS A 129 -9.14 12.77 30.51
C LYS A 129 -8.35 13.07 29.24
N LEU A 130 -8.66 14.20 28.61
CA LEU A 130 -7.96 14.65 27.40
C LEU A 130 -6.50 14.97 27.72
N ASP A 131 -5.62 14.59 26.80
CA ASP A 131 -4.18 14.78 26.87
C ASP A 131 -3.68 15.72 25.78
N ILE A 132 -4.44 16.79 25.55
CA ILE A 132 -4.16 17.81 24.55
C ILE A 132 -3.70 19.08 25.27
N ASP A 133 -2.46 19.47 25.04
CA ASP A 133 -1.85 20.72 25.48
C ASP A 133 -1.09 21.34 24.30
N PRO A 134 -1.71 22.27 23.55
CA PRO A 134 -1.09 22.93 22.41
C PRO A 134 0.17 23.73 22.79
N THR A 135 0.27 24.21 24.04
CA THR A 135 1.42 25.00 24.50
C THR A 135 2.69 24.15 24.64
N LYS A 136 2.53 22.83 24.84
CA LYS A 136 3.61 21.84 24.94
C LYS A 136 3.71 20.94 23.72
N LEU A 137 3.00 21.27 22.63
CA LEU A 137 2.88 20.43 21.43
C LEU A 137 2.44 18.99 21.72
N LYS A 138 1.60 18.82 22.75
CA LYS A 138 1.05 17.53 23.14
C LYS A 138 -0.37 17.42 22.61
N PHE A 139 -0.65 16.41 21.80
CA PHE A 139 -1.97 16.23 21.17
C PHE A 139 -2.60 14.87 21.45
N GLY A 140 -2.10 14.18 22.47
CA GLY A 140 -2.46 12.81 22.80
C GLY A 140 -1.37 11.80 22.44
N ASN A 141 -1.77 10.54 22.36
CA ASN A 141 -0.90 9.40 22.17
C ASN A 141 -1.00 8.89 20.73
N ILE A 142 0.13 8.82 20.01
CA ILE A 142 0.16 8.16 18.71
C ILE A 142 0.03 6.65 18.93
N THR A 143 -1.03 6.06 18.36
CA THR A 143 -1.34 4.62 18.50
C THR A 143 -0.90 3.82 17.29
N SER A 144 -0.90 4.42 16.11
CA SER A 144 -0.40 3.79 14.89
C SER A 144 -0.01 4.83 13.87
N GLY A 145 0.70 4.38 12.85
CA GLY A 145 1.02 5.22 11.72
C GLY A 145 1.73 4.47 10.63
N GLY A 146 1.85 5.12 9.48
CA GLY A 146 2.60 4.59 8.37
C GLY A 146 3.08 5.68 7.44
N LEU A 147 4.17 5.38 6.74
CA LEU A 147 4.81 6.21 5.76
C LEU A 147 5.11 5.33 4.54
N SER A 148 4.64 5.74 3.37
CA SER A 148 4.89 5.05 2.12
C SER A 148 5.48 6.00 1.11
N PHE A 149 6.48 5.51 0.38
CA PHE A 149 7.12 6.18 -0.75
C PHE A 149 6.96 5.29 -1.96
N SER A 150 6.60 5.84 -3.10
CA SER A 150 6.67 5.12 -4.36
C SER A 150 7.23 6.03 -5.44
N THR A 151 8.17 5.50 -6.21
CA THR A 151 8.74 6.20 -7.37
C THR A 151 8.87 5.27 -8.56
N SER A 152 8.61 5.83 -9.74
CA SER A 152 8.73 5.12 -11.01
C SER A 152 9.59 5.94 -11.96
N PHE A 153 10.65 5.30 -12.44
CA PHE A 153 11.56 5.83 -13.42
C PHE A 153 11.43 5.04 -14.72
N LYS A 154 11.45 5.76 -15.84
CA LYS A 154 11.48 5.17 -17.18
C LYS A 154 12.46 5.93 -18.04
N SER A 155 13.22 5.21 -18.86
CA SER A 155 14.04 5.82 -19.89
C SER A 155 13.18 6.48 -20.97
N LYS A 156 13.74 7.47 -21.66
CA LYS A 156 13.20 7.91 -22.95
C LYS A 156 13.22 6.74 -23.94
N SER A 157 12.23 6.72 -24.84
CA SER A 157 12.18 5.74 -25.92
C SER A 157 13.42 5.86 -26.82
N ALA A 158 13.92 4.72 -27.30
CA ALA A 158 15.06 4.66 -28.22
C ALA A 158 14.83 5.45 -29.52
N ASP A 159 13.58 5.53 -29.99
CA ASP A 159 13.20 6.20 -31.23
C ASP A 159 12.75 7.66 -31.01
N GLY A 160 12.81 8.18 -29.78
CA GLY A 160 12.39 9.55 -29.43
C GLY A 160 10.88 9.83 -29.55
N LYS A 161 10.11 8.89 -30.08
CA LYS A 161 8.64 8.92 -30.10
C LYS A 161 8.14 8.42 -28.76
N GLU A 162 7.27 9.18 -28.10
CA GLU A 162 6.54 8.65 -26.93
C GLU A 162 5.87 7.34 -27.35
N SER A 163 6.20 6.26 -26.66
CA SER A 163 5.54 4.98 -26.91
C SER A 163 4.07 5.20 -26.57
N LYS A 164 3.22 5.27 -27.60
CA LYS A 164 1.82 4.85 -27.44
C LYS A 164 1.92 3.47 -26.82
N GLN A 165 1.39 3.31 -25.60
CA GLN A 165 1.27 2.00 -24.97
C GLN A 165 0.84 1.04 -26.08
N LYS A 166 1.59 -0.04 -26.28
CA LYS A 166 1.12 -1.12 -27.14
C LYS A 166 -0.14 -1.65 -26.46
N ASP A 167 -1.27 -1.05 -26.78
CA ASP A 167 -2.58 -1.52 -26.37
C ASP A 167 -2.61 -2.98 -26.81
N ILE A 168 -2.81 -3.87 -25.83
CA ILE A 168 -3.18 -5.25 -26.12
C ILE A 168 -4.39 -5.11 -27.05
N PRO A 169 -4.35 -5.58 -28.30
CA PRO A 169 -5.48 -5.41 -29.21
C PRO A 169 -6.72 -5.99 -28.54
N ILE A 170 -7.59 -5.13 -28.06
CA ILE A 170 -8.84 -5.53 -27.42
C ILE A 170 -9.73 -5.96 -28.56
N ASP A 171 -9.95 -7.26 -28.67
CA ASP A 171 -10.92 -7.81 -29.61
C ASP A 171 -12.30 -7.18 -29.29
N PRO A 172 -12.92 -6.45 -30.24
CA PRO A 172 -14.23 -5.83 -30.03
C PRO A 172 -15.34 -6.81 -29.65
N PHE A 173 -15.12 -8.12 -29.83
CA PHE A 173 -16.07 -9.18 -29.52
C PHE A 173 -15.86 -9.83 -28.13
N MET A 174 -14.82 -9.44 -27.39
CA MET A 174 -14.60 -9.96 -26.02
C MET A 174 -15.50 -9.29 -24.99
N THR A 175 -15.98 -10.09 -24.05
CA THR A 175 -16.70 -9.60 -22.87
C THR A 175 -15.77 -8.79 -21.95
N PRO A 176 -16.31 -7.84 -21.13
CA PRO A 176 -15.51 -7.09 -20.15
C PRO A 176 -14.69 -7.98 -19.20
N ASP A 177 -15.23 -9.15 -18.84
CA ASP A 177 -14.56 -10.13 -17.97
C ASP A 177 -13.37 -10.81 -18.67
N GLU A 178 -13.49 -11.12 -19.96
CA GLU A 178 -12.39 -11.68 -20.76
C GLU A 178 -11.28 -10.65 -20.98
N GLN A 179 -11.63 -9.39 -21.18
CA GLN A 179 -10.66 -8.29 -21.27
C GLN A 179 -9.89 -8.15 -19.96
N GLN A 180 -10.57 -8.19 -18.81
CA GLN A 180 -9.92 -8.18 -17.50
C GLN A 180 -8.99 -9.38 -17.30
N ARG A 181 -9.41 -10.59 -17.71
CA ARG A 181 -8.57 -11.78 -17.65
C ARG A 181 -7.32 -11.66 -18.52
N GLN A 182 -7.43 -11.09 -19.72
CA GLN A 182 -6.26 -10.85 -20.58
C GLN A 182 -5.30 -9.82 -19.98
N LEU A 183 -5.81 -8.75 -19.38
CA LEU A 183 -5.00 -7.76 -18.66
C LEU A 183 -4.28 -8.39 -17.47
N GLN A 184 -4.96 -9.25 -16.71
CA GLN A 184 -4.35 -10.00 -15.61
C GLN A 184 -3.29 -11.00 -16.12
N TYR A 185 -3.55 -11.67 -17.24
CA TYR A 185 -2.58 -12.55 -17.89
C TYR A 185 -1.33 -11.79 -18.34
N ALA A 186 -1.48 -10.61 -18.93
CA ALA A 186 -0.35 -9.77 -19.35
C ALA A 186 0.48 -9.28 -18.17
N LYS A 187 -0.17 -8.86 -17.08
CA LYS A 187 0.50 -8.46 -15.83
C LYS A 187 1.24 -9.60 -15.15
N SER A 188 0.71 -10.83 -15.21
CA SER A 188 1.35 -12.01 -14.62
C SER A 188 2.46 -12.61 -15.49
N ASN A 189 2.50 -12.27 -16.79
CA ASN A 189 3.50 -12.76 -17.73
C ASN A 189 4.26 -11.58 -18.38
N PRO A 190 4.92 -10.71 -17.60
CA PRO A 190 5.57 -9.51 -18.13
C PRO A 190 6.61 -9.84 -19.23
N ALA A 191 7.25 -11.00 -19.14
CA ALA A 191 8.21 -11.49 -20.14
C ALA A 191 7.62 -11.72 -21.55
N GLU A 192 6.30 -11.96 -21.65
CA GLU A 192 5.59 -12.14 -22.92
C GLU A 192 5.14 -10.80 -23.54
N PHE A 193 5.00 -9.74 -22.73
CA PHE A 193 4.46 -8.44 -23.14
C PHE A 193 5.48 -7.30 -23.05
N THR A 194 6.77 -7.64 -23.02
CA THR A 194 7.88 -6.70 -22.88
C THR A 194 7.94 -5.67 -24.03
N ASP A 195 7.95 -4.37 -23.68
CA ASP A 195 8.24 -3.31 -24.65
C ASP A 195 9.76 -3.06 -24.77
N PHE A 196 10.36 -3.39 -25.91
CA PHE A 196 11.77 -3.17 -26.20
C PHE A 196 12.11 -1.71 -26.52
N ASN A 197 11.13 -0.86 -26.79
CA ASN A 197 11.35 0.54 -27.14
C ASN A 197 11.79 1.38 -25.94
N ILE A 198 11.45 0.96 -24.72
CA ILE A 198 11.91 1.61 -23.48
C ILE A 198 13.13 0.82 -22.96
N PRO A 199 14.35 1.43 -22.96
CA PRO A 199 15.58 0.76 -22.52
C PRO A 199 15.53 0.25 -21.10
N TRP A 200 14.87 0.96 -20.18
CA TRP A 200 14.73 0.49 -18.80
C TRP A 200 13.56 1.14 -18.09
N THR A 201 12.99 0.39 -17.15
CA THR A 201 12.02 0.89 -16.16
C THR A 201 12.43 0.42 -14.77
N LEU A 202 12.17 1.24 -13.76
CA LEU A 202 12.39 0.90 -12.38
C LEU A 202 11.32 1.55 -11.52
N THR A 203 10.56 0.75 -10.81
CA THR A 203 9.60 1.16 -9.79
C THR A 203 10.09 0.68 -8.44
N LEU A 204 10.15 1.58 -7.47
CA LEU A 204 10.52 1.33 -6.10
C LEU A 204 9.39 1.81 -5.20
N SER A 205 8.92 0.95 -4.31
CA SER A 205 7.90 1.29 -3.32
C SER A 205 8.35 0.82 -1.94
N TYR A 206 8.55 1.77 -1.04
CA TYR A 206 8.88 1.50 0.36
C TYR A 206 7.66 1.81 1.23
N SER A 207 7.34 0.94 2.17
CA SER A 207 6.36 1.20 3.21
C SER A 207 6.93 0.91 4.58
N PHE A 208 6.65 1.81 5.51
CA PHE A 208 6.91 1.67 6.93
C PHE A 208 5.58 1.83 7.65
N GLN A 209 5.28 0.94 8.58
CA GLN A 209 4.10 1.01 9.42
C GLN A 209 4.49 0.64 10.84
N PHE A 210 3.82 1.25 11.81
CA PHE A 210 3.94 0.85 13.19
C PHE A 210 2.58 0.86 13.87
N SER A 211 2.44 0.00 14.87
CA SER A 211 1.27 -0.07 15.73
C SER A 211 1.71 -0.25 17.16
N ARG A 212 1.10 0.50 18.07
CA ARG A 212 1.31 0.43 19.50
C ARG A 212 0.14 -0.35 20.10
N TYR A 213 0.45 -1.42 20.83
CA TYR A 213 -0.54 -2.25 21.52
C TYR A 213 -0.14 -2.40 22.98
N MET A 214 -1.14 -2.58 23.84
CA MET A 214 -0.92 -2.83 25.27
C MET A 214 -0.30 -4.21 25.42
N LYS A 215 0.72 -4.32 26.29
CA LYS A 215 1.34 -5.62 26.55
C LYS A 215 0.37 -6.53 27.33
N PRO A 216 0.40 -7.85 27.09
CA PRO A 216 -0.42 -8.79 27.85
C PRO A 216 -0.17 -8.79 29.36
N ASP A 217 1.02 -8.37 29.79
CA ASP A 217 1.42 -8.25 31.20
C ASP A 217 1.00 -6.93 31.86
N TYR A 218 0.29 -6.06 31.12
CA TYR A 218 -0.14 -4.73 31.56
C TYR A 218 1.01 -3.84 32.09
N SER A 219 2.25 -4.09 31.66
CA SER A 219 3.43 -3.26 32.01
C SER A 219 3.57 -2.03 31.11
N GLY A 220 2.53 -1.66 30.36
CA GLY A 220 2.51 -0.58 29.40
C GLY A 220 2.34 -1.08 27.96
N PHE A 221 3.12 -0.53 27.03
CA PHE A 221 2.92 -0.74 25.58
C PHE A 221 4.13 -1.35 24.89
N GLN A 222 3.86 -2.06 23.80
CA GLN A 222 4.85 -2.52 22.84
C GLN A 222 4.51 -1.94 21.46
N ILE A 223 5.56 -1.59 20.70
CA ILE A 223 5.43 -1.11 19.33
C ILE A 223 5.83 -2.25 18.41
N ASN A 224 4.93 -2.64 17.51
CA ASN A 224 5.28 -3.46 16.37
C ASN A 224 5.59 -2.57 15.17
N THR A 225 6.63 -2.93 14.42
CA THR A 225 7.02 -2.20 13.21
C THR A 225 7.09 -3.16 12.04
N TYR A 226 6.54 -2.72 10.91
CA TYR A 226 6.59 -3.43 9.63
C TYR A 226 7.27 -2.52 8.62
N SER A 227 8.28 -3.04 7.93
CA SER A 227 9.00 -2.27 6.93
C SER A 227 9.27 -3.13 5.70
N SER A 228 8.76 -2.67 4.56
CA SER A 228 8.88 -3.40 3.30
C SER A 228 9.40 -2.52 2.19
N LEU A 229 10.26 -3.10 1.36
CA LEU A 229 10.71 -2.51 0.11
C LEU A 229 10.33 -3.44 -1.04
N ASN A 230 9.53 -2.91 -1.94
CA ASN A 230 9.16 -3.54 -3.19
C ASN A 230 9.94 -2.89 -4.32
N PHE A 231 10.45 -3.69 -5.24
CA PHE A 231 11.04 -3.20 -6.46
C PHE A 231 10.48 -4.00 -7.64
N ASN A 232 10.33 -3.32 -8.77
CA ASN A 232 9.94 -3.93 -10.03
C ASN A 232 10.61 -3.15 -11.15
N GLY A 233 11.32 -3.84 -12.04
CA GLY A 233 11.98 -3.16 -13.16
C GLY A 233 12.44 -4.10 -14.24
N ASP A 234 12.84 -3.49 -15.35
CA ASP A 234 13.36 -4.15 -16.52
C ASP A 234 14.46 -3.30 -17.18
N PHE A 235 15.37 -3.97 -17.88
CA PHE A 235 16.51 -3.38 -18.56
C PHE A 235 16.81 -4.15 -19.86
N SER A 236 16.90 -3.43 -20.97
CA SER A 236 17.32 -3.92 -22.27
C SER A 236 18.83 -4.08 -22.32
N ILE A 237 19.34 -5.31 -22.33
CA ILE A 237 20.77 -5.61 -22.49
C ILE A 237 21.21 -5.30 -23.93
N THR A 238 20.34 -5.63 -24.90
CA THR A 238 20.51 -5.30 -26.33
C THR A 238 19.13 -4.98 -26.91
N PRO A 239 19.01 -4.46 -28.15
CA PRO A 239 17.69 -4.20 -28.77
C PRO A 239 16.75 -5.42 -28.84
N LYS A 240 17.30 -6.64 -28.72
CA LYS A 240 16.55 -7.90 -28.77
C LYS A 240 16.55 -8.67 -27.47
N TRP A 241 17.24 -8.21 -26.42
CA TRP A 241 17.34 -8.91 -25.13
C TRP A 241 16.93 -8.00 -23.99
N LYS A 242 16.03 -8.47 -23.15
CA LYS A 242 15.52 -7.72 -22.00
C LYS A 242 15.46 -8.61 -20.77
N LEU A 243 16.03 -8.12 -19.67
CA LEU A 243 16.01 -8.74 -18.36
C LEU A 243 15.07 -7.91 -17.48
N GLY A 244 14.31 -8.55 -16.61
CA GLY A 244 13.59 -7.82 -15.57
C GLY A 244 13.40 -8.65 -14.32
N GLY A 245 12.88 -8.02 -13.30
CA GLY A 245 12.59 -8.68 -12.05
C GLY A 245 11.72 -7.84 -11.13
N THR A 246 11.07 -8.54 -10.23
CA THR A 246 10.25 -8.00 -9.15
C THR A 246 10.62 -8.71 -7.86
N GLY A 247 10.59 -7.98 -6.75
CA GLY A 247 10.85 -8.58 -5.45
C GLY A 247 10.34 -7.76 -4.29
N TYR A 248 10.21 -8.45 -3.17
CA TYR A 248 9.82 -7.89 -1.87
C TYR A 248 10.93 -8.19 -0.85
N ILE A 249 11.34 -7.16 -0.13
CA ILE A 249 12.34 -7.22 0.94
C ILE A 249 11.68 -6.79 2.25
N ASP A 250 11.79 -7.64 3.26
CA ASP A 250 11.52 -7.24 4.65
C ASP A 250 12.77 -6.49 5.16
N VAL A 251 12.64 -5.18 5.31
CA VAL A 251 13.76 -4.29 5.67
C VAL A 251 14.14 -4.46 7.13
N ALA A 252 13.17 -4.77 8.00
CA ALA A 252 13.43 -5.02 9.42
C ALA A 252 14.25 -6.30 9.61
N LYS A 253 13.91 -7.36 8.87
CA LYS A 253 14.63 -8.65 8.90
C LYS A 253 15.81 -8.73 7.93
N ARG A 254 16.07 -7.66 7.15
CA ARG A 254 17.09 -7.59 6.09
C ARG A 254 17.09 -8.83 5.17
N SER A 255 15.92 -9.35 4.85
CA SER A 255 15.77 -10.57 4.05
C SER A 255 14.80 -10.39 2.89
N ILE A 256 15.22 -10.89 1.73
CA ILE A 256 14.39 -10.96 0.53
C ILE A 256 13.36 -12.08 0.75
N GLN A 257 12.08 -11.73 0.78
CA GLN A 257 11.02 -12.74 0.95
C GLN A 257 10.61 -13.35 -0.39
N GLN A 258 10.67 -12.54 -1.45
CA GLN A 258 10.32 -12.98 -2.79
C GLN A 258 11.18 -12.27 -3.84
N LEU A 259 11.63 -13.04 -4.83
CA LEU A 259 12.34 -12.56 -6.01
C LEU A 259 11.85 -13.38 -7.21
N SER A 260 11.30 -12.69 -8.19
CA SER A 260 10.96 -13.23 -9.50
C SER A 260 11.72 -12.45 -10.56
N MET A 261 12.29 -13.15 -11.53
CA MET A 261 13.10 -12.61 -12.60
C MET A 261 12.59 -13.14 -13.93
N PHE A 262 12.85 -12.40 -14.99
CA PHE A 262 12.58 -12.88 -16.33
C PHE A 262 13.63 -12.40 -17.33
N ILE A 263 13.78 -13.18 -18.39
CA ILE A 263 14.60 -12.84 -19.56
C ILE A 263 13.74 -13.06 -20.80
N THR A 264 13.66 -12.05 -21.65
CA THR A 264 12.96 -12.09 -22.93
C THR A 264 13.95 -11.85 -24.07
N ARG A 265 13.86 -12.66 -25.13
CA ARG A 265 14.58 -12.47 -26.39
C ARG A 265 13.64 -12.37 -27.58
N GLU A 266 13.83 -11.34 -28.40
CA GLU A 266 13.15 -11.15 -29.68
C GLU A 266 13.92 -11.86 -30.82
N MET A 267 13.23 -12.73 -31.57
CA MET A 267 13.77 -13.53 -32.67
C MET A 267 12.91 -13.33 -33.94
N HIS A 268 12.61 -12.07 -34.26
CA HIS A 268 11.83 -11.62 -35.43
C HIS A 268 10.37 -12.13 -35.49
N CYS A 269 10.17 -13.42 -35.75
CA CYS A 269 8.85 -14.08 -35.80
C CYS A 269 8.49 -14.77 -34.47
N TRP A 270 9.49 -15.01 -33.63
CA TRP A 270 9.36 -15.72 -32.37
C TRP A 270 9.84 -14.86 -31.19
N GLN A 271 9.27 -15.10 -30.02
CA GLN A 271 9.68 -14.51 -28.76
C GLN A 271 9.91 -15.62 -27.76
N LEU A 272 11.11 -15.64 -27.19
CA LEU A 272 11.47 -16.51 -26.08
C LEU A 272 11.26 -15.71 -24.79
N ALA A 273 10.56 -16.29 -23.82
CA ALA A 273 10.37 -15.76 -22.49
C ALA A 273 10.77 -16.82 -21.46
N ILE A 274 11.69 -16.48 -20.57
CA ILE A 274 12.11 -17.32 -19.45
C ILE A 274 11.74 -16.58 -18.18
N ASN A 275 10.89 -17.17 -17.33
CA ASN A 275 10.59 -16.65 -16.00
C ASN A 275 11.22 -17.57 -14.95
N VAL A 276 11.80 -17.01 -13.90
CA VAL A 276 12.45 -17.75 -12.81
C VAL A 276 12.09 -17.08 -11.49
N THR A 277 11.55 -17.84 -10.54
CA THR A 277 11.33 -17.39 -9.16
C THR A 277 12.29 -18.16 -8.25
N PRO A 278 13.52 -17.66 -8.01
CA PRO A 278 14.49 -18.34 -7.16
C PRO A 278 14.18 -18.22 -5.65
N ILE A 279 13.47 -17.18 -5.24
CA ILE A 279 13.14 -16.90 -3.83
C ILE A 279 11.63 -16.64 -3.74
N GLY A 280 10.96 -17.36 -2.86
CA GLY A 280 9.51 -17.30 -2.65
C GLY A 280 9.01 -18.59 -2.04
N LEU A 281 7.71 -18.68 -1.77
CA LEU A 281 7.08 -19.88 -1.20
C LEU A 281 7.32 -21.13 -2.07
N TYR A 282 7.27 -20.95 -3.39
CA TYR A 282 7.59 -21.99 -4.37
C TYR A 282 8.66 -21.50 -5.32
N LYS A 283 9.72 -22.29 -5.49
CA LYS A 283 10.74 -22.02 -6.50
C LYS A 283 10.24 -22.55 -7.83
N SER A 284 10.34 -21.78 -8.90
CA SER A 284 9.82 -22.20 -10.20
C SER A 284 10.61 -21.61 -11.34
N PHE A 285 10.53 -22.26 -12.50
CA PHE A 285 10.90 -21.64 -13.76
C PHE A 285 9.93 -22.04 -14.87
N SER A 286 9.73 -21.15 -15.81
CA SER A 286 8.99 -21.42 -17.04
C SER A 286 9.76 -20.89 -18.24
N ILE A 287 9.70 -21.64 -19.33
CA ILE A 287 10.22 -21.27 -20.63
C ILE A 287 9.05 -21.34 -21.59
N THR A 288 8.72 -20.19 -22.18
CA THR A 288 7.68 -20.09 -23.20
C THR A 288 8.30 -19.57 -24.49
N VAL A 289 7.91 -20.20 -25.61
CA VAL A 289 8.24 -19.73 -26.95
C VAL A 289 6.91 -19.45 -27.66
N ASN A 290 6.69 -18.19 -28.02
CA ASN A 290 5.46 -17.71 -28.65
C ASN A 290 5.78 -17.02 -29.99
N PRO A 291 4.98 -17.21 -31.05
CA PRO A 291 5.06 -16.38 -32.24
C PRO A 291 4.58 -14.94 -31.93
N LYS A 292 5.22 -13.94 -32.53
CA LYS A 292 4.98 -12.51 -32.25
C LYS A 292 3.65 -11.99 -32.80
N SER A 293 3.12 -12.61 -33.85
CA SER A 293 1.90 -12.17 -34.54
C SER A 293 0.64 -12.66 -33.81
N GLY A 294 -0.35 -11.77 -33.64
CA GLY A 294 -1.64 -12.08 -33.01
C GLY A 294 -2.43 -13.18 -33.72
N ILE A 295 -2.20 -13.40 -35.02
CA ILE A 295 -2.85 -14.45 -35.84
C ILE A 295 -2.30 -15.86 -35.55
N LEU A 296 -1.11 -15.99 -34.97
CA LEU A 296 -0.43 -17.29 -34.78
C LEU A 296 -0.27 -17.69 -33.31
N ARG A 297 -0.90 -16.99 -32.37
CA ARG A 297 -0.82 -17.27 -30.91
C ARG A 297 -1.28 -18.68 -30.49
N ASP A 298 -1.91 -19.42 -31.40
CA ASP A 298 -2.36 -20.79 -31.18
C ASP A 298 -1.21 -21.82 -31.14
N LEU A 299 -0.03 -21.48 -31.66
CA LEU A 299 1.19 -22.29 -31.54
C LEU A 299 2.01 -21.86 -30.31
N LYS A 300 1.52 -22.18 -29.12
CA LYS A 300 2.22 -21.92 -27.85
C LYS A 300 2.95 -23.18 -27.38
N ILE A 301 4.28 -23.11 -27.29
CA ILE A 301 5.08 -24.13 -26.60
C ILE A 301 5.42 -23.60 -25.21
N ASN A 302 4.76 -24.17 -24.19
CA ASN A 302 4.97 -23.82 -22.78
C ASN A 302 5.64 -24.99 -22.04
N ARG A 303 6.80 -24.75 -21.43
CA ARG A 303 7.41 -25.65 -20.45
C ARG A 303 7.51 -24.94 -19.10
N SER A 304 6.65 -25.32 -18.16
CA SER A 304 6.72 -24.88 -16.77
C SER A 304 7.19 -26.02 -15.86
N ARG A 305 8.11 -25.74 -14.93
CA ARG A 305 8.46 -26.64 -13.83
C ARG A 305 8.38 -25.89 -12.51
N THR A 306 7.71 -26.51 -11.54
CA THR A 306 7.60 -26.01 -10.16
C THR A 306 8.42 -26.92 -9.26
N PHE A 307 9.18 -26.33 -8.36
CA PHE A 307 9.94 -27.03 -7.34
C PHE A 307 9.34 -26.69 -5.97
N SER A 308 8.78 -27.69 -5.30
CA SER A 308 8.37 -27.58 -3.90
C SER A 308 9.51 -28.06 -3.02
N SER A 309 10.10 -27.18 -2.21
CA SER A 309 10.88 -27.61 -1.04
C SER A 309 9.96 -27.59 0.17
N SER A 310 9.31 -28.70 0.46
CA SER A 310 8.68 -28.92 1.76
C SER A 310 9.77 -29.30 2.76
N SER A 311 10.38 -28.31 3.40
CA SER A 311 11.08 -28.52 4.67
C SER A 311 10.11 -28.08 5.76
N TYR A 312 9.50 -29.06 6.43
CA TYR A 312 8.80 -28.87 7.69
C TYR A 312 9.75 -28.31 8.75
#